data_AF-A0AAE0LHY6-F1
#
_entry.id   AF-A0AAE0LHY6-F1
#
_cell.length_a   1.000
_cell.length_b   1.000
_cell.length_c   1.000
_cell.angle_alpha   90.00
_cell.angle_beta   90.00
_cell.angle_gamma   90.00
#
_symmetry.space_group_name_H-M   'P 1'
#
loop_
_entity.id
_entity.type
_entity.pdbx_description
1 polymer ?
#
loop_
_entity_poly.entity_id
_entity_poly.type
_entity_poly.pdbx_seq_one_letter_code
_entity_poly.pdbx_strand_id
1 'polypeptide(L)'
;MISSHNLHLALLLAAVASSVPHTNCLANWHPRSFQRRSQSEFKSVPAVAPEVVAAEMDPTCHAVANLDLDGPAVSWGSSFKKNSAAECCEACKRHKKTANQPGNCNSWVWCPEPECWSPDIWNHTYGECWLKVQQDPQNPKVNFEGAYPSEFRKEHKTAPEMVAWMAGTILGDK
;
A
#
# COMPACT_ATOMS: atom_id res chain seq x y z
N MET A 1 0.12 40.04 69.71
CA MET A 1 -0.77 40.55 68.64
C MET A 1 -1.35 39.31 67.95
N ILE A 2 -2.34 38.61 68.51
CA ILE A 2 -3.80 38.86 68.58
C ILE A 2 -4.47 39.04 67.20
N SER A 3 -5.52 38.22 67.01
CA SER A 3 -6.68 38.30 66.11
C SER A 3 -6.55 37.56 64.78
N SER A 4 -7.11 36.36 64.55
CA SER A 4 -8.42 35.74 64.85
C SER A 4 -9.53 36.07 63.83
N HIS A 5 -10.21 34.98 63.41
CA HIS A 5 -11.61 34.84 62.93
C HIS A 5 -11.89 35.10 61.44
N ASN A 6 -12.29 34.05 60.68
CA ASN A 6 -13.69 33.61 60.39
C ASN A 6 -14.40 34.54 59.38
N LEU A 7 -15.33 34.16 58.50
CA LEU A 7 -15.91 32.94 57.92
C LEU A 7 -16.97 33.52 56.91
N HIS A 8 -17.35 32.78 55.86
CA HIS A 8 -18.55 33.02 55.00
C HIS A 8 -18.52 34.23 54.05
N LEU A 9 -19.19 34.28 52.89
CA LEU A 9 -19.85 33.36 51.96
C LEU A 9 -20.25 34.28 50.77
N ALA A 10 -20.49 33.66 49.61
CA ALA A 10 -21.42 34.10 48.57
C ALA A 10 -20.86 34.75 47.29
N LEU A 11 -21.36 34.13 46.21
CA LEU A 11 -21.28 34.37 44.78
C LEU A 11 -21.32 35.85 44.39
N LEU A 12 -20.73 36.16 43.23
CA LEU A 12 -21.46 36.80 42.12
C LEU A 12 -20.79 36.45 40.78
N LEU A 13 -21.60 35.86 39.91
CA LEU A 13 -21.34 35.62 38.50
C LEU A 13 -21.26 36.96 37.75
N ALA A 14 -20.30 37.12 36.86
CA ALA A 14 -20.43 38.02 35.72
C ALA A 14 -19.60 37.49 34.54
N ALA A 15 -20.26 36.71 33.67
CA ALA A 15 -19.76 36.39 32.35
C ALA A 15 -19.91 37.65 31.48
N VAL A 16 -18.80 38.15 30.94
CA VAL A 16 -18.81 39.20 29.91
C VAL A 16 -19.09 38.53 28.56
N ALA A 17 -20.34 38.63 28.12
CA ALA A 17 -20.75 38.24 26.78
C ALA A 17 -20.27 39.30 25.77
N SER A 18 -19.24 38.96 24.98
CA SER A 18 -18.90 39.72 23.78
C SER A 18 -19.95 39.42 22.70
N SER A 19 -20.77 40.43 22.42
CA SER A 19 -21.82 40.43 21.40
C SER A 19 -21.23 40.35 19.99
N VAL A 20 -21.32 39.16 19.38
CA VAL A 20 -21.16 39.01 17.92
C VAL A 20 -22.51 39.34 17.28
N PRO A 21 -22.58 40.27 16.32
CA PRO A 21 -23.82 40.57 15.60
C PRO A 21 -24.25 39.35 14.79
N HIS A 22 -25.46 38.87 15.06
CA HIS A 22 -26.15 37.88 14.25
C HIS A 22 -26.58 38.53 12.94
N THR A 23 -25.81 38.32 11.87
CA THR A 23 -26.32 38.49 10.52
C THR A 23 -27.26 37.32 10.20
N ASN A 24 -28.52 37.67 9.94
CA ASN A 24 -29.54 36.82 9.34
C ASN A 24 -29.02 36.13 8.07
N CYS A 25 -28.65 34.86 8.15
CA CYS A 25 -28.51 33.97 6.99
C CYS A 25 -29.86 33.32 6.67
N LEU A 26 -30.88 34.13 6.37
CA LEU A 26 -32.11 33.67 5.74
C LEU A 26 -32.16 34.21 4.32
N ALA A 27 -31.39 33.59 3.43
CA ALA A 27 -31.59 33.72 1.99
C ALA A 27 -31.04 32.48 1.26
N ASN A 28 -31.97 31.72 0.68
CA ASN A 28 -31.80 30.89 -0.51
C ASN A 28 -30.95 29.63 -0.40
N TRP A 29 -31.42 28.67 0.41
CA TRP A 29 -31.20 27.26 0.10
C TRP A 29 -32.14 26.83 -1.02
N HIS A 30 -31.70 26.96 -2.27
CA HIS A 30 -32.32 26.21 -3.36
C HIS A 30 -31.87 24.76 -3.20
N PRO A 31 -32.77 23.76 -3.17
CA PRO A 31 -32.35 22.42 -3.46
C PRO A 31 -31.80 22.47 -4.88
N ARG A 32 -30.48 22.37 -5.03
CA ARG A 32 -29.95 21.92 -6.31
C ARG A 32 -30.67 20.61 -6.55
N SER A 33 -31.51 20.58 -7.59
CA SER A 33 -32.01 19.35 -8.14
C SER A 33 -30.84 18.36 -8.10
N PHE A 34 -31.00 17.30 -7.33
CA PHE A 34 -30.10 16.17 -7.36
C PHE A 34 -30.33 15.56 -8.74
N GLN A 35 -29.75 16.20 -9.75
CA GLN A 35 -29.75 15.73 -11.09
C GLN A 35 -28.86 14.51 -11.00
N ARG A 36 -29.52 13.34 -10.99
CA ARG A 36 -28.90 12.04 -11.10
C ARG A 36 -27.95 12.15 -12.30
N ARG A 37 -26.67 12.40 -12.04
CA ARG A 37 -25.66 12.40 -13.09
C ARG A 37 -25.80 11.03 -13.74
N SER A 38 -26.15 11.03 -15.02
CA SER A 38 -26.41 9.78 -15.73
C SER A 38 -25.15 8.91 -15.58
N GLN A 39 -25.35 7.62 -15.34
CA GLN A 39 -24.27 6.63 -15.19
C GLN A 39 -23.32 6.59 -16.41
N SER A 40 -23.65 7.30 -17.49
CA SER A 40 -22.93 7.39 -18.75
C SER A 40 -21.65 8.23 -18.72
N GLU A 41 -21.31 8.92 -17.62
CA GLU A 41 -20.08 9.75 -17.55
C GLU A 41 -18.92 9.12 -16.77
N PHE A 42 -19.12 7.97 -16.12
CA PHE A 42 -17.99 7.11 -15.75
C PHE A 42 -17.53 6.37 -17.00
N LYS A 43 -16.77 7.08 -17.86
CA LYS A 43 -15.97 6.44 -18.89
C LYS A 43 -15.11 5.41 -18.18
N SER A 44 -15.36 4.13 -18.47
CA SER A 44 -14.53 3.00 -18.10
C SER A 44 -13.06 3.38 -18.28
N VAL A 45 -12.31 3.41 -17.19
CA VAL A 45 -10.86 3.55 -17.26
C VAL A 45 -10.37 2.35 -18.08
N PRO A 46 -9.79 2.56 -19.27
CA PRO A 46 -9.25 1.44 -20.03
C PRO A 46 -8.16 0.78 -19.18
N ALA A 47 -8.07 -0.55 -19.25
CA ALA A 47 -6.97 -1.30 -18.66
C ALA A 47 -5.65 -0.64 -19.10
N VAL A 48 -4.96 -0.02 -18.16
CA VAL A 48 -3.72 0.71 -18.39
C VAL A 48 -2.72 -0.32 -18.94
N ALA A 49 -2.25 -0.11 -20.17
CA ALA A 49 -1.33 -1.03 -20.81
C ALA A 49 -0.06 -1.23 -19.94
N PRO A 50 0.60 -2.40 -19.98
CA PRO A 50 1.81 -2.65 -19.18
C PRO A 50 2.92 -1.60 -19.40
N GLU A 51 2.93 -0.90 -20.53
CA GLU A 51 3.88 0.18 -20.83
C GLU A 51 3.65 1.45 -19.99
N VAL A 52 2.40 1.79 -19.66
CA VAL A 52 2.08 3.01 -18.87
C VAL A 52 2.26 2.81 -17.36
N VAL A 53 2.14 1.59 -16.85
CA VAL A 53 2.49 1.29 -15.43
C VAL A 53 4.00 1.29 -15.18
N ALA A 54 4.83 0.96 -16.17
CA ALA A 54 6.28 1.06 -16.05
C ALA A 54 6.78 2.52 -16.04
N ALA A 55 6.07 3.44 -16.71
CA ALA A 55 6.47 4.84 -16.86
C ALA A 55 6.36 5.67 -15.55
N GLU A 56 5.57 5.25 -14.56
CA GLU A 56 5.46 5.92 -13.26
C GLU A 56 6.30 5.26 -12.14
N MET A 57 7.00 4.17 -12.44
CA MET A 57 7.79 3.44 -11.44
C MET A 57 9.17 4.07 -11.30
N ASP A 58 9.63 4.26 -10.06
CA ASP A 58 11.02 4.67 -9.81
C ASP A 58 11.97 3.63 -10.43
N PRO A 59 12.91 4.03 -11.31
CA PRO A 59 13.79 3.09 -12.01
C PRO A 59 14.67 2.27 -11.06
N THR A 60 14.97 2.77 -9.86
CA THR A 60 15.75 2.04 -8.84
C THR A 60 14.99 0.84 -8.26
N CYS A 61 13.69 0.73 -8.54
CA CYS A 61 12.88 -0.43 -8.18
C CYS A 61 13.10 -1.63 -9.10
N HIS A 62 13.61 -1.40 -10.32
CA HIS A 62 13.81 -2.42 -11.36
C HIS A 62 12.61 -3.36 -11.50
N ALA A 63 11.41 -2.78 -11.59
CA ALA A 63 10.18 -3.56 -11.62
C ALA A 63 10.05 -4.35 -12.91
N VAL A 64 9.73 -5.63 -12.77
CA VAL A 64 9.49 -6.58 -13.86
C VAL A 64 8.16 -7.26 -13.60
N ALA A 65 7.28 -7.24 -14.61
CA ALA A 65 6.03 -7.99 -14.57
C ALA A 65 6.28 -9.47 -14.87
N ASN A 66 5.40 -10.34 -14.35
CA ASN A 66 5.52 -11.80 -14.47
C ASN A 66 6.83 -12.34 -13.90
N LEU A 67 7.23 -11.86 -12.73
CA LEU A 67 8.46 -12.27 -12.06
C LEU A 67 8.17 -12.59 -10.59
N ASP A 68 8.57 -13.79 -10.15
CA ASP A 68 8.60 -14.17 -8.74
C ASP A 68 10.06 -14.41 -8.31
N LEU A 69 10.51 -13.60 -7.36
CA LEU A 69 11.85 -13.69 -6.79
C LEU A 69 11.83 -14.48 -5.49
N ASP A 70 12.73 -15.44 -5.35
CA ASP A 70 12.94 -16.19 -4.12
C ASP A 70 13.72 -15.37 -3.08
N GLY A 71 13.87 -15.89 -1.87
CA GLY A 71 14.75 -15.37 -0.84
C GLY A 71 14.07 -15.22 0.51
N PRO A 72 14.85 -15.04 1.60
CA PRO A 72 14.29 -14.89 2.93
C PRO A 72 13.38 -13.68 3.03
N ALA A 73 12.14 -13.91 3.47
CA ALA A 73 11.20 -12.82 3.75
C ALA A 73 11.61 -12.06 5.02
N VAL A 74 11.75 -10.75 4.89
CA VAL A 74 11.89 -9.79 6.00
C VAL A 74 10.57 -9.07 6.30
N SER A 75 9.59 -9.14 5.40
CA SER A 75 8.18 -8.85 5.70
C SER A 75 7.28 -9.81 4.94
N TRP A 76 6.31 -10.39 5.64
CA TRP A 76 5.42 -11.43 5.11
C TRP A 76 4.21 -10.79 4.43
N GLY A 77 4.05 -11.03 3.12
CA GLY A 77 3.01 -10.38 2.31
C GLY A 77 1.59 -10.65 2.78
N SER A 78 1.33 -11.83 3.37
CA SER A 78 0.03 -12.20 3.97
C SER A 78 -0.48 -11.21 5.02
N SER A 79 0.43 -10.52 5.72
CA SER A 79 0.12 -9.49 6.72
C SER A 79 0.58 -8.08 6.31
N PHE A 80 1.37 -7.97 5.24
CA PHE A 80 1.94 -6.73 4.77
C PHE A 80 1.46 -6.43 3.35
N LYS A 81 0.38 -5.64 3.26
CA LYS A 81 -0.22 -5.26 1.97
C LYS A 81 0.12 -3.82 1.56
N LYS A 82 0.20 -3.60 0.26
CA LYS A 82 0.39 -2.30 -0.41
C LYS A 82 -0.56 -2.17 -1.59
N ASN A 83 -0.96 -0.94 -1.89
CA ASN A 83 -1.97 -0.69 -2.93
C ASN A 83 -1.38 -0.70 -4.34
N SER A 84 -0.05 -0.69 -4.46
CA SER A 84 0.67 -0.73 -5.73
C SER A 84 2.06 -1.34 -5.59
N ALA A 85 2.64 -1.78 -6.70
CA ALA A 85 4.03 -2.20 -6.78
C ALA A 85 5.00 -1.08 -6.32
N ALA A 86 4.72 0.17 -6.70
CA ALA A 86 5.52 1.32 -6.30
C ALA A 86 5.57 1.47 -4.78
N GLU A 87 4.43 1.36 -4.09
CA GLU A 87 4.39 1.39 -2.63
C GLU A 87 5.14 0.22 -1.99
N CYS A 88 5.13 -0.97 -2.62
CA CYS A 88 5.88 -2.14 -2.16
C CYS A 88 7.39 -1.94 -2.30
N CYS A 89 7.85 -1.43 -3.44
CA CYS A 89 9.25 -1.05 -3.64
C CYS A 89 9.70 0.01 -2.63
N GLU A 90 8.91 1.07 -2.45
CA GLU A 90 9.23 2.12 -1.49
C GLU A 90 9.27 1.61 -0.04
N ALA A 91 8.43 0.63 0.30
CA ALA A 91 8.52 -0.05 1.58
C ALA A 91 9.82 -0.85 1.72
N CYS A 92 10.28 -1.51 0.65
CA CYS A 92 11.58 -2.21 0.64
C CYS A 92 12.73 -1.23 0.87
N LYS A 93 12.78 -0.10 0.15
CA LYS A 93 13.81 0.94 0.33
C LYS A 93 13.88 1.47 1.76
N ARG A 94 12.72 1.63 2.41
CA ARG A 94 12.61 2.13 3.79
C ARG A 94 12.86 1.06 4.86
N HIS A 95 12.79 -0.22 4.51
CA HIS A 95 12.94 -1.29 5.47
C HIS A 95 14.30 -1.26 6.17
N LYS A 96 14.28 -1.27 7.50
CA LYS A 96 15.47 -1.42 8.34
C LYS A 96 15.38 -2.74 9.06
N LYS A 97 16.44 -3.53 8.98
CA LYS A 97 16.49 -4.85 9.60
C LYS A 97 16.36 -4.76 11.11
N THR A 98 15.67 -5.73 11.68
CA THR A 98 15.73 -6.02 13.13
C THR A 98 16.88 -6.99 13.43
N ALA A 99 17.18 -7.22 14.72
CA ALA A 99 18.28 -8.07 15.15
C ALA A 99 18.19 -9.52 14.62
N ASN A 100 16.97 -10.01 14.37
CA ASN A 100 16.71 -11.41 13.99
C ASN A 100 16.51 -11.59 12.48
N GLN A 101 16.72 -10.53 11.68
CA GLN A 101 16.54 -10.58 10.23
C GLN A 101 17.87 -10.74 9.49
N PRO A 102 17.89 -11.45 8.36
CA PRO A 102 19.10 -11.71 7.58
C PRO A 102 19.70 -10.45 6.97
N GLY A 103 18.93 -9.39 6.79
CA GLY A 103 19.40 -8.15 6.17
C GLY A 103 18.31 -7.10 6.04
N ASN A 104 18.70 -5.93 5.52
CA ASN A 104 17.73 -4.97 5.01
C ASN A 104 17.12 -5.54 3.73
N CYS A 105 15.88 -5.18 3.43
CA CYS A 105 15.26 -5.53 2.17
C CYS A 105 16.09 -4.99 1.00
N ASN A 106 16.27 -5.83 -0.02
CA ASN A 106 16.88 -5.44 -1.29
C ASN A 106 16.18 -6.11 -2.49
N SER A 107 15.07 -6.82 -2.26
CA SER A 107 14.16 -7.31 -3.29
C SER A 107 12.72 -7.30 -2.78
N TRP A 108 11.77 -7.15 -3.69
CA TRP A 108 10.35 -7.10 -3.36
C TRP A 108 9.53 -7.87 -4.39
N VAL A 109 8.43 -8.48 -3.94
CA VAL A 109 7.43 -9.16 -4.78
C VAL A 109 6.06 -8.66 -4.36
N TRP A 110 5.23 -8.25 -5.32
CA TRP A 110 3.91 -7.68 -5.10
C TRP A 110 2.86 -8.38 -5.95
N CYS A 111 1.66 -8.59 -5.41
CA CYS A 111 0.54 -9.18 -6.14
C CYS A 111 -0.38 -8.11 -6.77
N PRO A 112 -0.35 -7.93 -8.11
CA PRO A 112 -1.21 -6.98 -8.82
C PRO A 112 -2.64 -7.48 -9.09
N GLU A 113 -2.85 -8.79 -9.05
CA GLU A 113 -4.11 -9.43 -9.40
C GLU A 113 -4.97 -9.72 -8.16
N PRO A 114 -6.28 -10.01 -8.31
CA PRO A 114 -7.11 -10.50 -7.21
C PRO A 114 -6.48 -11.70 -6.47
N GLU A 115 -5.82 -12.58 -7.22
CA GLU A 115 -5.06 -13.72 -6.71
C GLU A 115 -3.76 -13.89 -7.52
N CYS A 116 -2.64 -14.10 -6.84
CA CYS A 116 -1.36 -14.45 -7.48
C CYS A 116 -1.00 -15.90 -7.14
N TRP A 117 -0.81 -16.71 -8.18
CA TRP A 117 -0.54 -18.13 -7.97
C TRP A 117 0.90 -18.38 -7.51
N SER A 118 1.08 -19.33 -6.59
CA SER A 118 2.36 -19.84 -6.11
C SER A 118 2.24 -21.37 -5.94
N PRO A 119 3.30 -22.17 -6.14
CA PRO A 119 3.28 -23.63 -5.94
C PRO A 119 3.32 -24.01 -4.44
N ASP A 120 2.52 -23.35 -3.60
CA ASP A 120 2.37 -23.64 -2.19
C ASP A 120 0.89 -23.82 -1.81
N ILE A 121 0.61 -23.95 -0.51
CA ILE A 121 -0.73 -24.27 0.01
C ILE A 121 -1.57 -23.01 0.33
N TRP A 122 -1.04 -21.81 0.10
CA TRP A 122 -1.67 -20.55 0.47
C TRP A 122 -2.28 -19.85 -0.73
N ASN A 123 -3.41 -19.18 -0.50
CA ASN A 123 -3.98 -18.26 -1.47
C ASN A 123 -3.35 -16.88 -1.26
N HIS A 124 -2.61 -16.41 -2.25
CA HIS A 124 -2.06 -15.06 -2.22
C HIS A 124 -3.00 -14.08 -2.88
N THR A 125 -3.35 -13.03 -2.15
CA THR A 125 -4.39 -12.10 -2.55
C THR A 125 -3.83 -10.74 -2.98
N TYR A 126 -4.64 -9.96 -3.68
CA TYR A 126 -4.29 -8.60 -4.11
C TYR A 126 -3.56 -7.81 -3.03
N GLY A 127 -2.48 -7.14 -3.46
CA GLY A 127 -1.74 -6.20 -2.65
C GLY A 127 -0.72 -6.83 -1.71
N GLU A 128 -0.63 -8.16 -1.59
CA GLU A 128 0.45 -8.79 -0.81
C GLU A 128 1.82 -8.27 -1.26
N CYS A 129 2.60 -7.75 -0.31
CA CYS A 129 3.91 -7.20 -0.54
C CYS A 129 4.94 -7.99 0.28
N TRP A 130 5.73 -8.79 -0.41
CA TRP A 130 6.78 -9.60 0.18
C TRP A 130 8.09 -8.84 0.09
N LEU A 131 8.61 -8.41 1.24
CA LEU A 131 9.93 -7.79 1.32
C LEU A 131 10.95 -8.89 1.58
N LYS A 132 11.96 -9.00 0.72
CA LYS A 132 12.92 -10.11 0.72
C LYS A 132 14.36 -9.62 0.69
N VAL A 133 15.26 -10.57 0.93
CA VAL A 133 16.71 -10.38 0.83
C VAL A 133 17.27 -11.31 -0.25
N GLN A 134 17.98 -10.73 -1.21
CA GLN A 134 18.87 -11.41 -2.14
C GLN A 134 20.30 -11.32 -1.61
N GLN A 135 21.05 -12.41 -1.81
CA GLN A 135 22.50 -12.39 -1.58
C GLN A 135 23.22 -11.56 -2.66
N ASP A 136 22.77 -11.66 -3.91
CA ASP A 136 23.23 -10.87 -5.05
C ASP A 136 22.02 -10.20 -5.72
N PRO A 137 21.71 -8.93 -5.41
CA PRO A 137 20.58 -8.21 -6.03
C PRO A 137 20.76 -7.95 -7.54
N GLN A 138 21.99 -8.03 -8.06
CA GLN A 138 22.28 -7.90 -9.48
C GLN A 138 21.97 -9.21 -10.24
N ASN A 139 22.11 -10.36 -9.57
CA ASN A 139 21.68 -11.67 -10.08
C ASN A 139 20.74 -12.35 -9.07
N PRO A 140 19.50 -11.85 -8.92
CA PRO A 140 18.60 -12.36 -7.90
C PRO A 140 18.22 -13.81 -8.16
N LYS A 141 17.93 -14.54 -7.08
CA LYS A 141 17.38 -15.88 -7.20
C LYS A 141 15.94 -15.79 -7.68
N VAL A 142 15.68 -16.26 -8.90
CA VAL A 142 14.35 -16.32 -9.50
C VAL A 142 13.68 -17.65 -9.15
N ASN A 143 12.42 -17.60 -8.71
CA ASN A 143 11.57 -18.78 -8.66
C ASN A 143 10.99 -19.07 -10.04
N PHE A 144 10.28 -18.09 -10.61
CA PHE A 144 9.68 -18.16 -11.94
C PHE A 144 9.69 -16.80 -12.63
N GLU A 145 9.83 -16.82 -13.95
CA GLU A 145 9.76 -15.64 -14.80
C GLU A 145 8.99 -15.96 -16.08
N GLY A 146 8.13 -15.05 -16.51
CA GLY A 146 7.34 -15.19 -17.73
C GLY A 146 6.31 -16.32 -17.63
N ALA A 147 6.35 -17.23 -18.61
CA ALA A 147 5.42 -18.35 -18.68
C ALA A 147 5.89 -19.51 -17.80
N TYR A 148 4.98 -20.14 -17.06
CA TYR A 148 5.28 -21.40 -16.39
C TYR A 148 5.57 -22.50 -17.43
N PRO A 149 6.64 -23.31 -17.28
CA PRO A 149 6.95 -24.38 -18.21
C PRO A 149 5.77 -25.35 -18.39
N SER A 150 5.53 -25.81 -19.62
CA SER A 150 4.40 -26.70 -19.91
C SER A 150 4.42 -27.98 -19.08
N GLU A 151 5.60 -28.58 -18.86
CA GLU A 151 5.74 -29.78 -18.03
C GLU A 151 5.41 -29.48 -16.56
N PHE A 152 5.86 -28.35 -16.03
CA PHE A 152 5.53 -27.91 -14.67
C PHE A 152 4.02 -27.75 -14.49
N ARG A 153 3.33 -27.15 -15.47
CA ARG A 153 1.86 -26.99 -15.44
C ARG A 153 1.09 -28.31 -15.56
N LYS A 154 1.67 -29.38 -16.14
CA LYS A 154 1.04 -30.71 -16.13
C LYS A 154 0.98 -31.30 -14.72
N GLU A 155 2.03 -31.05 -13.93
CA GLU A 155 2.11 -31.46 -12.52
C GLU A 155 1.35 -30.49 -11.61
N HIS A 156 1.26 -29.21 -11.97
CA HIS A 156 0.59 -28.16 -11.21
C HIS A 156 -0.56 -27.57 -12.01
N LYS A 157 -1.67 -28.33 -12.04
CA LYS A 157 -2.81 -28.06 -12.92
C LYS A 157 -3.53 -26.72 -12.68
N THR A 158 -3.33 -26.12 -11.50
CA THR A 158 -3.89 -24.80 -11.16
C THR A 158 -2.98 -23.65 -11.55
N ALA A 159 -1.73 -23.93 -11.98
CA ALA A 159 -0.80 -22.90 -12.41
C ALA A 159 -1.33 -22.18 -13.67
N PRO A 160 -1.42 -20.84 -13.64
CA PRO A 160 -1.77 -20.05 -14.80
C PRO A 160 -0.70 -20.18 -15.89
N GLU A 161 -0.94 -19.58 -17.06
CA GLU A 161 0.06 -19.56 -18.13
C GLU A 161 1.27 -18.69 -17.78
N MET A 162 1.02 -17.52 -17.20
CA MET A 162 2.03 -16.53 -16.82
C MET A 162 2.12 -16.40 -15.30
N VAL A 163 3.33 -16.15 -14.80
CA VAL A 163 3.56 -15.72 -13.42
C VAL A 163 2.75 -14.45 -13.16
N ALA A 164 1.91 -14.43 -12.12
CA ALA A 164 1.05 -13.27 -11.84
C ALA A 164 1.75 -12.16 -11.04
N TRP A 165 2.90 -12.46 -10.44
CA TRP A 165 3.63 -11.55 -9.57
C TRP A 165 4.36 -10.45 -10.34
N MET A 166 4.51 -9.31 -9.69
CA MET A 166 5.44 -8.25 -10.10
C MET A 166 6.55 -8.14 -9.07
N ALA A 167 7.80 -8.07 -9.50
CA ALA A 167 8.93 -8.05 -8.58
C ALA A 167 10.04 -7.13 -9.06
N GLY A 168 11.00 -6.85 -8.18
CA GLY A 168 12.19 -6.08 -8.50
C GLY A 168 13.25 -6.15 -7.42
N THR A 169 14.43 -5.62 -7.72
CA THR A 169 15.56 -5.52 -6.78
C THR A 169 15.98 -4.08 -6.59
N ILE A 170 16.55 -3.79 -5.43
CA ILE A 170 17.20 -2.52 -5.13
C ILE A 170 18.69 -2.77 -5.17
N LEU A 171 19.36 -2.19 -6.17
CA LEU A 171 20.81 -2.23 -6.27
C LEU A 171 21.34 -1.14 -5.33
N GLY A 172 22.06 -1.54 -4.28
CA GLY A 172 22.74 -0.56 -3.43
C GLY A 172 23.81 0.20 -4.23
N ASP A 173 24.04 1.46 -3.88
CA ASP A 173 25.25 2.17 -4.30
C ASP A 173 26.44 1.38 -3.74
N LYS A 174 27.23 0.78 -4.63
CA LYS A 174 28.44 0.02 -4.25
C LYS A 174 29.51 0.93 -3.68
#